data_AF-A0A4Y8MWZ1-F1
#
_entry.id   AF-A0A4Y8MWZ1-F1
#
_cell.length_a   1.000
_cell.length_b   1.000
_cell.length_c   1.000
_cell.angle_alpha   90.00
_cell.angle_beta   90.00
_cell.angle_gamma   90.00
#
_symmetry.space_group_name_H-M   'P 1'
#
loop_
_entity.id
_entity.type
_entity.pdbx_description
1 polymer ?
#
loop_
_entity_poly.entity_id
_entity_poly.type
_entity_poly.pdbx_seq_one_letter_code
_entity_poly.pdbx_strand_id
1 'polypeptide(L)'
;MMVRELIALLQRADPDSVVLFLDDYADLSEADELFDVIIPEHAWTYERGSCGGEEYSARYPDEFEPRDESYTDVTHDRERVVLITNGPTNYRRINLPERGV
;
A
#
# COMPACT_ATOMS: atom_id res chain seq x y z
N MET A 1 11.19 -12.71 8.22
CA MET A 1 10.02 -13.42 8.73
C MET A 1 10.02 -14.86 8.23
N MET A 2 9.68 -15.84 9.07
CA MET A 2 9.49 -17.22 8.65
C MET A 2 8.15 -17.38 7.89
N VAL A 3 8.07 -18.34 6.98
CA VAL A 3 6.83 -18.63 6.21
C VAL A 3 5.61 -18.84 7.12
N ARG A 4 5.76 -19.57 8.23
CA ARG A 4 4.66 -19.80 9.19
C ARG A 4 4.14 -18.52 9.84
N GLU A 5 5.03 -17.54 10.06
CA GLU A 5 4.69 -16.25 10.67
C GLU A 5 3.96 -15.39 9.65
N LEU A 6 4.45 -15.37 8.41
CA LEU A 6 3.80 -14.71 7.29
C LEU A 6 2.39 -15.26 7.06
N ILE A 7 2.23 -16.59 7.01
CA ILE A 7 0.92 -17.22 6.87
C ILE A 7 -0.01 -16.83 8.02
N ALA A 8 0.47 -16.87 9.26
CA ALA A 8 -0.34 -16.50 10.42
C ALA A 8 -0.79 -15.02 10.38
N LEU A 9 0.05 -14.12 9.85
CA LEU A 9 -0.31 -12.71 9.65
C LEU A 9 -1.34 -12.55 8.52
N LEU A 10 -1.12 -13.20 7.36
CA LEU A 10 -2.02 -13.13 6.21
C LEU A 10 -3.37 -13.80 6.47
N GLN A 11 -3.44 -14.82 7.33
CA GLN A 11 -4.70 -15.45 7.75
C GLN A 11 -5.68 -14.46 8.41
N ARG A 12 -5.19 -13.32 8.89
CA ARG A 12 -6.01 -12.27 9.49
C ARG A 12 -6.53 -11.26 8.47
N ALA A 13 -6.00 -11.26 7.24
CA ALA A 13 -6.43 -10.37 6.18
C ALA A 13 -7.71 -10.87 5.52
N ASP A 14 -8.44 -9.95 4.89
CA ASP A 14 -9.51 -10.30 3.98
C ASP A 14 -8.91 -11.03 2.77
N PRO A 15 -9.37 -12.26 2.41
CA PRO A 15 -8.80 -13.06 1.33
C PRO A 15 -8.89 -12.40 -0.04
N ASP A 16 -9.78 -11.43 -0.23
CA ASP A 16 -9.93 -10.68 -1.48
C ASP A 16 -9.06 -9.41 -1.50
N SER A 17 -8.17 -9.22 -0.52
CA SER A 17 -7.25 -8.08 -0.46
C SER A 17 -6.13 -8.17 -1.49
N VAL A 18 -5.73 -7.01 -2.02
CA VAL A 18 -4.56 -6.87 -2.88
C VAL A 18 -3.29 -6.77 -2.01
N VAL A 19 -2.29 -7.61 -2.28
CA VAL A 19 -0.99 -7.53 -1.62
C VAL A 19 -0.10 -6.51 -2.33
N LEU A 20 0.40 -5.53 -1.58
CA LEU A 20 1.32 -4.51 -2.04
C LEU A 20 2.66 -4.69 -1.34
N PHE A 21 3.75 -4.65 -2.12
CA PHE A 21 5.10 -4.64 -1.60
C PHE A 21 5.65 -3.21 -1.66
N LEU A 22 6.10 -2.69 -0.51
CA LEU A 22 6.82 -1.43 -0.42
C LEU A 22 8.31 -1.76 -0.50
N ASP A 23 8.84 -1.65 -1.72
CA ASP A 23 10.25 -1.87 -1.98
C ASP A 23 11.09 -0.70 -1.47
N ASP A 24 12.23 -1.01 -0.88
CA ASP A 24 13.30 -0.05 -0.62
C ASP A 24 14.42 -0.44 -1.59
N TYR A 25 14.50 0.28 -2.72
CA TYR A 25 15.48 0.17 -3.80
C TYR A 25 16.36 -1.11 -3.76
N ALA A 26 15.91 -2.22 -4.35
CA ALA A 26 16.66 -3.49 -4.33
C ALA A 26 16.88 -4.13 -5.73
N ASP A 27 18.14 -4.40 -6.09
CA ASP A 27 18.58 -5.32 -7.16
C ASP A 27 18.56 -6.78 -6.66
N LEU A 28 18.76 -7.76 -7.55
CA LEU A 28 18.67 -9.21 -7.28
C LEU A 28 19.66 -9.73 -6.21
N SER A 29 20.72 -8.98 -5.88
CA SER A 29 21.61 -9.27 -4.73
C SER A 29 21.07 -8.76 -3.39
N GLU A 30 19.99 -8.00 -3.41
CA GLU A 30 19.36 -7.29 -2.29
C GLU A 30 18.02 -7.95 -1.94
N ALA A 31 17.93 -9.28 -2.09
CA ALA A 31 16.80 -10.04 -1.58
C ALA A 31 16.77 -9.94 -0.05
N ASP A 32 15.89 -9.08 0.46
CA ASP A 32 15.76 -8.81 1.89
C ASP A 32 14.71 -9.67 2.58
N GLU A 33 14.93 -9.88 3.88
CA GLU A 33 13.96 -10.52 4.75
C GLU A 33 12.73 -9.63 4.93
N LEU A 34 11.53 -10.19 4.78
CA LEU A 34 10.30 -9.46 5.09
C LEU A 34 10.32 -8.99 6.56
N PHE A 35 10.18 -7.68 6.74
CA PHE A 35 10.19 -6.99 8.01
C PHE A 35 8.80 -7.05 8.67
N ASP A 36 7.75 -6.68 7.93
CA ASP A 36 6.40 -6.55 8.49
C ASP A 36 5.29 -6.81 7.48
N VAL A 37 4.12 -7.19 8.01
CA VAL A 37 2.86 -7.31 7.27
C VAL A 37 1.83 -6.44 7.96
N ILE A 38 1.36 -5.42 7.26
CA ILE A 38 0.42 -4.44 7.77
C ILE A 38 -0.92 -4.61 7.06
N ILE A 39 -1.99 -4.75 7.85
CA ILE A 39 -3.36 -4.84 7.35
C ILE A 39 -4.08 -3.55 7.76
N PRO A 40 -4.26 -2.59 6.84
CA PRO A 40 -5.02 -1.37 7.10
C PRO A 40 -6.46 -1.66 7.54
N GLU A 41 -6.95 -0.92 8.53
CA GLU A 41 -8.33 -1.04 9.01
C GLU A 41 -9.37 -0.61 7.97
N HIS A 42 -8.98 0.32 7.08
CA HIS A 42 -9.84 0.89 6.05
C HIS A 42 -9.36 0.48 4.65
N ALA A 43 -10.31 0.38 3.72
CA ALA A 43 -10.01 0.22 2.31
C ALA A 43 -9.21 1.43 1.79
N TRP A 44 -8.38 1.21 0.79
CA TRP A 44 -7.63 2.25 0.10
C TRP A 44 -8.37 2.65 -1.18
N THR A 45 -8.10 3.85 -1.66
CA THR A 45 -8.51 4.27 -3.00
C THR A 45 -7.52 3.68 -4.00
N TYR A 46 -8.05 2.98 -5.00
CA TYR A 46 -7.31 2.59 -6.19
C TYR A 46 -7.71 3.50 -7.35
N GLU A 47 -6.80 4.39 -7.73
CA GLU A 47 -6.98 5.36 -8.80
C GLU A 47 -6.26 4.88 -10.06
N ARG A 48 -6.89 5.03 -11.22
CA ARG A 48 -6.35 4.71 -12.54
C ARG A 48 -6.76 5.78 -13.53
N GLY A 49 -5.88 6.10 -14.47
CA GLY A 49 -6.20 7.02 -15.55
C GLY A 49 -5.00 7.26 -16.45
N SER A 50 -5.00 8.39 -17.16
CA SER A 50 -3.87 8.85 -17.95
C SER A 50 -3.41 10.23 -17.45
N CYS A 51 -2.11 10.42 -17.29
CA CYS A 51 -1.50 11.70 -16.93
C CYS A 51 -0.40 12.03 -17.94
N GLY A 52 -0.50 13.18 -18.62
CA GLY A 52 0.48 13.57 -19.63
C GLY A 52 0.57 12.61 -20.84
N GLY A 53 -0.47 11.81 -21.08
CA GLY A 53 -0.52 10.79 -22.13
C GLY A 53 0.04 9.43 -21.73
N GLU A 54 0.49 9.25 -20.48
CA GLU A 54 0.93 7.97 -19.94
C GLU A 54 -0.11 7.41 -18.98
N GLU A 55 -0.40 6.11 -19.09
CA GLU A 55 -1.28 5.42 -18.14
C GLU A 55 -0.61 5.36 -16.76
N TYR A 56 -1.40 5.62 -15.73
CA TYR A 56 -0.95 5.50 -14.35
C TYR A 56 -1.95 4.73 -13.51
N SER A 57 -1.45 4.20 -12.39
CA SER A 57 -2.31 3.71 -11.33
C SER A 57 -1.66 3.95 -9.98
N ALA A 58 -2.46 4.30 -8.98
CA ALA A 58 -2.00 4.65 -7.65
C ALA A 58 -2.94 4.07 -6.59
N ARG A 59 -2.37 3.65 -5.46
CA ARG A 59 -3.13 3.24 -4.27
C ARG A 59 -2.74 4.10 -3.10
N TYR A 60 -3.72 4.67 -2.42
CA TYR A 60 -3.51 5.53 -1.25
C TYR A 60 -4.64 5.38 -0.23
N PRO A 61 -4.36 5.61 1.08
CA PRO A 61 -5.34 5.38 2.14
C PRO A 61 -6.49 6.40 2.13
N ASP A 62 -6.25 7.60 1.61
CA ASP A 62 -7.18 8.74 1.64
C ASP A 62 -8.36 8.57 0.67
N GLU A 63 -9.38 9.41 0.86
CA GLU A 63 -10.48 9.54 -0.11
C GLU A 63 -9.98 10.17 -1.42
N PHE A 64 -10.62 9.81 -2.53
CA PHE A 64 -10.28 10.39 -3.83
C PHE A 64 -10.53 11.90 -3.83
N GLU A 65 -9.50 12.66 -4.18
CA GLU A 65 -9.62 14.09 -4.48
C GLU A 65 -9.44 14.33 -5.99
N PRO A 66 -10.29 15.16 -6.62
CA PRO A 66 -10.17 15.49 -8.03
C PRO A 66 -8.77 16.02 -8.36
N ARG A 67 -8.15 15.42 -9.39
CA ARG A 67 -6.87 15.86 -9.93
C ARG A 67 -7.03 17.10 -10.82
N ASP A 68 -5.91 17.73 -11.18
CA ASP A 68 -5.89 18.81 -12.14
C ASP A 68 -6.18 18.33 -13.59
N GLU A 69 -6.26 19.28 -14.52
CA GLU A 69 -6.62 19.04 -15.93
C GLU A 69 -5.62 18.15 -16.70
N SER A 70 -4.43 17.87 -16.16
CA SER A 70 -3.46 16.98 -16.79
C SER A 70 -3.83 15.50 -16.69
N TYR A 71 -4.81 15.18 -15.84
CA TYR A 71 -5.32 13.84 -15.61
C TYR A 71 -6.62 13.62 -16.38
N THR A 72 -6.64 12.60 -17.23
CA THR A 72 -7.80 12.24 -18.06
C THR A 72 -8.26 10.82 -17.75
N ASP A 73 -9.55 10.57 -17.99
CA ASP A 73 -10.18 9.25 -17.84
C ASP A 73 -9.96 8.61 -16.45
N VAL A 74 -9.92 9.47 -15.42
CA VAL A 74 -9.64 9.03 -14.05
C VAL A 74 -10.84 8.26 -13.50
N THR A 75 -10.57 7.04 -13.05
CA THR A 75 -11.49 6.16 -12.33
C THR A 75 -10.93 5.83 -10.97
N HIS A 76 -11.80 5.59 -9.99
CA HIS A 76 -11.40 5.18 -8.66
C HIS A 76 -12.32 4.10 -8.10
N ASP A 77 -11.72 3.16 -7.38
CA ASP A 77 -12.40 2.11 -6.63
C ASP A 77 -11.89 2.04 -5.19
N ARG A 78 -12.62 1.36 -4.31
CA ARG A 78 -12.19 1.10 -2.93
C ARG A 78 -11.74 -0.36 -2.80
N GLU A 79 -10.49 -0.57 -2.44
CA GLU A 79 -9.87 -1.90 -2.34
C GLU A 79 -9.34 -2.18 -0.94
N ARG A 80 -9.51 -3.41 -0.45
CA ARG A 80 -8.75 -3.88 0.72
C ARG A 80 -7.33 -4.19 0.29
N VAL A 81 -6.35 -3.81 1.10
CA VAL A 81 -4.94 -4.04 0.80
C VAL A 81 -4.23 -4.69 1.97
N VAL A 82 -3.13 -5.37 1.68
CA VAL A 82 -2.14 -5.82 2.65
C VAL A 82 -0.80 -5.26 2.23
N LEU A 83 -0.12 -4.54 3.13
CA LEU A 83 1.22 -4.03 2.87
C LEU A 83 2.25 -5.00 3.41
N ILE A 84 3.24 -5.33 2.58
CA ILE A 84 4.43 -6.08 2.96
C ILE A 84 5.62 -5.13 2.83
N THR A 85 6.48 -5.08 3.84
CA THR A 85 7.64 -4.18 3.85
C THR A 85 8.91 -4.97 4.18
N ASN A 86 10.03 -4.57 3.60
CA ASN A 86 11.38 -5.06 3.91
C ASN A 86 12.11 -4.18 4.94
N GLY A 87 11.54 -3.03 5.30
CA GLY A 87 12.09 -2.12 6.32
C GLY A 87 11.03 -1.29 7.06
N PRO A 88 11.46 -0.39 7.97
CA PRO A 88 10.57 0.54 8.67
C PRO A 88 9.89 1.49 7.67
N THR A 89 8.57 1.64 7.78
CA THR A 89 7.82 2.58 6.93
C THR A 89 7.15 3.67 7.76
N ASN A 90 6.95 4.84 7.15
CA ASN A 90 6.18 5.93 7.76
C ASN A 90 4.69 5.57 7.97
N TYR A 91 4.21 4.46 7.38
CA TYR A 91 2.82 4.03 7.52
C TYR A 91 2.39 3.82 8.98
N ARG A 92 3.25 3.21 9.81
CA ARG A 92 2.95 3.06 11.25
C ARG A 92 2.96 4.39 12.01
N ARG A 93 3.63 5.44 11.53
CA ARG A 93 3.59 6.78 12.14
C ARG A 93 2.26 7.49 11.88
N ILE A 94 1.62 7.23 10.75
CA ILE A 94 0.35 7.86 10.37
C ILE A 94 -0.81 7.37 11.27
N ASN A 95 -0.74 6.13 11.77
CA ASN A 95 -1.76 5.54 12.67
C ASN A 95 -1.41 5.60 14.17
N LEU A 96 -0.33 6.28 14.56
CA LEU A 96 -0.05 6.55 15.97
C LEU A 96 -0.67 7.92 16.32
N PRO A 97 -1.54 8.03 17.35
CA PRO A 97 -1.90 9.34 17.86
C PRO A 97 -0.59 10.06 18.20
N GLU A 98 -0.45 11.31 17.75
CA GLU A 98 0.66 12.16 18.14
C GLU A 98 0.78 12.06 19.67
N ARG A 99 1.91 11.54 20.15
CA ARG A 99 2.23 11.64 21.57
C ARG A 99 2.38 13.13 21.85
N GLY A 100 1.32 13.72 22.39
CA GLY A 100 1.30 15.08 22.88
C GLY A 100 2.54 15.33 23.74
N VAL A 101 3.26 16.38 23.38
CA VAL A 101 4.28 17.02 24.23
C VAL A 101 3.56 17.96 25.19
#